data_AF-A0A7V4UFC4-F1
#
_entry.id   AF-A0A7V4UFC4-F1
#
_cell.length_a   1.000
_cell.length_b   1.000
_cell.length_c   1.000
_cell.angle_alpha   90.00
_cell.angle_beta   90.00
_cell.angle_gamma   90.00
#
_symmetry.space_group_name_H-M   'P 1'
#
loop_
_entity.id
_entity.type
_entity.pdbx_description
1 polymer ?
#
loop_
_entity_poly.entity_id
_entity_poly.type
_entity_poly.pdbx_seq_one_letter_code
_entity_poly.pdbx_strand_id
1 'polypeptide(L)'
;MRRLLLSLAILLTLALESLSIDGRGSIPGSTLPPPVLKWQRGGCTSWCMTGWYASPAVADLDGDGWPEVIWASYNIWVLDGRTGNVIWRVATGHDRSEPNAADVGRTWPGVVVADLDGNGDLEIVT
;
A
#
# COMPACT_ATOMS: atom_id res chain seq x y z
N MET A 1 36.93 -59.06 -17.84
CA MET A 1 37.76 -57.95 -18.37
C MET A 1 36.99 -56.65 -18.14
N ARG A 2 37.66 -55.67 -17.50
CA ARG A 2 37.29 -54.23 -17.35
C ARG A 2 35.96 -53.92 -16.64
N ARG A 3 35.93 -53.64 -15.33
CA ARG A 3 36.39 -52.45 -14.55
C ARG A 3 35.40 -51.27 -14.56
N LEU A 4 34.96 -50.93 -13.33
CA LEU A 4 34.45 -49.65 -12.82
C LEU A 4 33.13 -49.11 -13.40
N LEU A 5 32.13 -48.90 -12.54
CA LEU A 5 31.62 -47.56 -12.17
C LEU A 5 30.45 -47.70 -11.16
N LEU A 6 30.60 -46.98 -10.05
CA LEU A 6 29.55 -46.39 -9.19
C LEU A 6 28.78 -47.28 -8.21
N SER A 7 29.50 -47.63 -7.15
CA SER A 7 29.09 -47.39 -5.77
C SER A 7 28.73 -45.90 -5.54
N LEU A 8 27.51 -45.43 -5.89
CA LEU A 8 26.92 -44.18 -5.37
C LEU A 8 25.44 -43.97 -5.79
N ALA A 9 24.50 -44.76 -5.28
CA ALA A 9 23.07 -44.38 -5.33
C ALA A 9 22.20 -45.04 -4.23
N ILE A 10 22.81 -45.54 -3.15
CA ILE A 10 22.09 -45.99 -1.93
C ILE A 10 21.73 -44.76 -1.04
N LEU A 11 21.54 -43.59 -1.64
CA LEU A 11 21.34 -42.32 -0.93
C LEU A 11 20.34 -41.42 -1.66
N LEU A 12 19.30 -42.02 -2.24
CA LEU A 12 18.16 -41.27 -2.77
C LEU A 12 16.83 -41.88 -2.33
N THR A 13 16.75 -42.31 -1.07
CA THR A 13 15.50 -42.30 -0.29
C THR A 13 15.43 -40.98 0.48
N LEU A 14 15.51 -39.85 -0.23
CA LEU A 14 15.18 -38.55 0.34
C LEU A 14 13.66 -38.42 0.28
N ALA A 15 13.09 -38.46 1.47
CA ALA A 15 11.68 -38.36 1.74
C ALA A 15 11.01 -37.30 0.86
N LEU A 16 10.02 -37.71 0.07
CA LEU A 16 8.88 -36.85 -0.20
C LEU A 16 8.12 -36.72 1.12
N GLU A 17 8.62 -35.87 2.01
CA GLU A 17 7.75 -35.26 3.01
C GLU A 17 6.80 -34.37 2.23
N SER A 18 5.55 -34.82 2.14
CA SER A 18 4.45 -33.93 1.83
C SER A 18 4.58 -32.72 2.75
N LEU A 19 4.87 -31.53 2.21
CA LEU A 19 4.52 -30.31 2.91
C LEU A 19 2.99 -30.32 2.99
N SER A 20 2.45 -30.92 4.05
CA SER A 20 1.19 -30.47 4.59
C SER A 20 1.47 -29.04 5.03
N ILE A 21 1.18 -28.08 4.15
CA ILE A 21 0.86 -26.73 4.60
C ILE A 21 -0.47 -26.91 5.35
N ASP A 22 -0.37 -27.36 6.60
CA ASP A 22 -1.37 -27.00 7.57
C ASP A 22 -1.32 -25.48 7.57
N GLY A 23 -2.34 -24.84 6.98
CA GLY A 23 -2.52 -23.38 6.90
C GLY A 23 -2.70 -22.70 8.26
N ARG A 24 -2.09 -23.27 9.30
CA ARG A 24 -2.04 -22.85 10.69
C ARG A 24 -0.61 -22.99 11.22
N GLY A 25 0.38 -22.60 10.41
CA GLY A 25 1.67 -22.19 10.94
C GLY A 25 1.45 -20.96 11.84
N SER A 26 1.14 -21.18 13.11
CA SER A 26 1.20 -20.13 14.12
C SER A 26 2.64 -19.67 14.18
N ILE A 27 2.92 -18.47 13.68
CA ILE A 27 4.24 -17.84 13.82
C ILE A 27 4.51 -17.76 15.33
N PRO A 28 5.47 -18.52 15.88
CA PRO A 28 5.71 -18.52 17.32
C PRO A 28 6.28 -17.16 17.70
N GLY A 29 5.50 -16.37 18.45
CA GLY A 29 6.02 -15.27 19.25
C GLY A 29 6.66 -14.09 18.52
N SER A 30 6.33 -13.81 17.25
CA SER A 30 6.71 -12.53 16.65
C SER A 30 5.84 -11.43 17.27
N THR A 31 6.23 -10.94 18.45
CA THR A 31 5.70 -9.68 18.96
C THR A 31 6.11 -8.60 17.96
N LEU A 32 5.14 -8.09 17.20
CA LEU A 32 5.39 -6.91 16.37
C LEU A 32 5.89 -5.80 17.30
N PRO A 33 6.95 -5.06 16.91
CA PRO A 33 7.34 -3.89 17.69
C PRO A 33 6.15 -2.95 17.82
N PRO A 34 6.07 -2.15 18.90
CA PRO A 34 5.03 -1.15 19.01
C PRO A 34 5.08 -0.23 17.77
N PRO A 35 3.93 0.26 17.31
CA PRO A 35 3.89 1.17 16.18
C PRO A 35 4.75 2.40 16.47
N VAL A 36 5.62 2.75 15.53
CA VAL A 36 6.44 3.96 15.61
C VAL A 36 5.73 5.05 14.81
N LEU A 37 5.48 6.19 15.45
CA LEU A 37 4.96 7.37 14.76
C LEU A 37 6.02 7.89 13.77
N LYS A 38 5.76 7.78 12.46
CA LYS A 38 6.64 8.37 11.44
C LYS A 38 6.42 9.87 11.31
N TRP A 39 5.16 10.26 11.17
CA TRP A 39 4.73 11.64 11.02
C TRP A 39 3.26 11.74 11.44
N GLN A 40 2.80 12.97 11.69
CA GLN A 40 1.41 13.26 12.02
C GLN A 40 0.96 14.55 11.35
N ARG A 41 -0.36 14.68 11.15
CA ARG A 41 -1.06 15.85 10.60
C ARG A 41 -0.79 16.20 9.14
N GLY A 42 0.25 15.65 8.52
CA GLY A 42 0.37 15.70 7.06
C GLY A 42 0.41 17.13 6.47
N GLY A 43 1.14 18.04 7.12
CA GLY A 43 1.19 19.47 6.76
C GLY A 43 0.04 20.33 7.33
N CYS A 44 -0.92 19.73 8.03
CA CYS A 44 -1.98 20.47 8.67
C CYS A 44 -1.59 20.99 10.08
N THR A 45 -1.81 22.29 10.30
CA THR A 45 -1.45 22.97 11.56
C THR A 45 -2.66 23.29 12.45
N SER A 46 -3.89 23.12 11.95
CA SER A 46 -5.13 23.47 12.66
C SER A 46 -6.24 22.42 12.44
N TRP A 47 -7.38 22.80 11.85
CA TRP A 47 -8.53 21.93 11.58
C TRP A 47 -8.39 21.27 10.21
N CYS A 48 -7.68 20.16 10.17
CA CYS A 48 -7.69 19.24 9.03
C CYS A 48 -9.05 18.54 9.10
N MET A 49 -10.01 19.14 8.40
CA MET A 49 -11.38 18.68 8.14
C MET A 49 -11.66 17.25 8.61
N THR A 50 -12.70 17.10 9.46
CA THR A 50 -13.09 15.87 10.15
C THR A 50 -12.71 14.58 9.41
N GLY A 51 -11.66 13.90 9.90
CA GLY A 51 -11.11 12.66 9.33
C GLY A 51 -11.99 11.42 9.49
N TRP A 52 -13.31 11.59 9.39
CA TRP A 52 -14.34 10.55 9.55
C TRP A 52 -15.03 10.18 8.23
N TYR A 53 -14.79 10.90 7.13
CA TYR A 53 -15.60 10.73 5.92
C TYR A 53 -15.21 9.53 5.04
N ALA A 54 -13.92 9.25 4.90
CA ALA A 54 -13.42 8.19 4.01
C ALA A 54 -12.26 7.43 4.67
N SER A 55 -12.20 6.11 4.44
CA SER A 55 -11.02 5.32 4.78
C SER A 55 -9.84 5.74 3.88
N PRO A 56 -8.63 5.95 4.44
CA PRO A 56 -7.46 6.26 3.63
C PRO A 56 -7.02 5.04 2.81
N ALA A 57 -6.28 5.30 1.73
CA ALA A 57 -5.59 4.30 0.93
C ALA A 57 -4.07 4.55 0.96
N VAL A 58 -3.30 3.51 0.66
CA VAL A 58 -1.84 3.56 0.57
C VAL A 58 -1.44 2.85 -0.71
N ALA A 59 -0.74 3.56 -1.61
CA ALA A 59 -0.31 3.04 -2.90
C ALA A 59 0.92 3.82 -3.38
N ASP A 60 1.81 3.16 -4.12
CA ASP A 60 2.92 3.81 -4.84
C ASP A 60 2.34 4.36 -6.15
N LEU A 61 2.04 5.65 -6.18
CA LEU A 61 1.34 6.32 -7.28
C LEU A 61 2.28 6.80 -8.37
N ASP A 62 3.57 7.01 -8.06
CA ASP A 62 4.56 7.54 -9.00
C ASP A 62 5.65 6.54 -9.40
N GLY A 63 5.62 5.33 -8.83
CA GLY A 63 6.51 4.24 -9.17
C GLY A 63 7.92 4.40 -8.60
N ASP A 64 8.14 5.26 -7.60
CA ASP A 64 9.45 5.48 -6.98
C ASP A 64 9.84 4.38 -5.96
N GLY A 65 8.93 3.43 -5.70
CA GLY A 65 9.10 2.34 -4.74
C GLY A 65 8.71 2.72 -3.30
N TRP A 66 8.20 3.93 -3.08
CA TRP A 66 7.68 4.40 -1.80
C TRP A 66 6.20 4.70 -1.93
N PRO A 67 5.37 4.27 -0.96
CA PRO A 67 3.95 4.52 -1.07
C PRO A 67 3.57 5.94 -0.63
N GLU A 68 2.57 6.48 -1.31
CA GLU A 68 1.81 7.64 -0.90
C GLU A 68 0.67 7.25 0.06
N VAL A 69 0.27 8.21 0.89
CA VAL A 69 -0.94 8.12 1.70
C VAL A 69 -2.01 9.03 1.12
N ILE A 70 -3.16 8.43 0.79
CA ILE A 70 -4.30 9.11 0.17
C ILE A 70 -5.48 9.13 1.13
N TRP A 71 -6.17 10.25 1.25
CA TRP A 71 -7.49 10.30 1.88
C TRP A 71 -8.37 11.36 1.24
N ALA A 72 -9.68 11.23 1.45
CA ALA A 72 -10.66 12.16 0.93
C ALA A 72 -11.49 12.82 2.06
N SER A 73 -11.90 14.05 1.82
CA SER A 73 -12.75 14.86 2.70
C SER A 73 -13.53 15.87 1.85
N TYR A 74 -13.25 17.16 1.99
CA TYR A 74 -13.59 18.20 1.00
C TYR A 74 -12.54 18.33 -0.10
N ASN A 75 -11.42 17.62 0.06
CA ASN A 75 -10.35 17.52 -0.92
C ASN A 75 -9.90 16.05 -0.95
N ILE A 76 -9.36 15.63 -2.08
CA ILE A 76 -8.51 14.44 -2.16
C ILE A 76 -7.08 14.91 -1.89
N TRP A 77 -6.43 14.29 -0.91
CA TRP A 77 -5.07 14.60 -0.50
C TRP A 77 -4.14 13.44 -0.82
N VAL A 78 -2.92 13.77 -1.28
CA VAL A 78 -1.86 12.78 -1.53
C VAL A 78 -0.57 13.26 -0.87
N LEU A 79 -0.04 12.43 0.03
CA LEU A 79 1.13 12.72 0.84
C LEU A 79 2.22 11.67 0.59
N ASP A 80 3.48 12.10 0.61
CA ASP A 80 4.62 11.19 0.63
C ASP A 80 4.59 10.38 1.94
N GLY A 81 4.54 9.05 1.84
CA GLY A 81 4.41 8.17 3.03
C GLY A 81 5.67 8.10 3.90
N ARG A 82 6.82 8.60 3.42
CA ARG A 82 8.06 8.67 4.20
C ARG A 82 8.04 9.86 5.15
N THR A 83 7.59 11.01 4.65
CA THR A 83 7.76 12.32 5.29
C THR A 83 6.46 12.92 5.81
N GLY A 84 5.31 12.51 5.26
CA GLY A 84 4.02 13.14 5.51
C GLY A 84 3.88 14.51 4.85
N ASN A 85 4.78 14.86 3.92
CA ASN A 85 4.65 16.09 3.14
C ASN A 85 3.55 15.95 2.09
N VAL A 86 2.79 17.03 1.88
CA VAL A 86 1.78 17.08 0.83
C VAL A 86 2.48 17.11 -0.52
N ILE A 87 2.19 16.13 -1.37
CA ILE A 87 2.62 16.14 -2.76
C ILE A 87 1.65 17.01 -3.56
N TRP A 88 0.36 16.73 -3.44
CA TRP A 88 -0.71 17.54 -4.04
C TRP A 88 -2.06 17.31 -3.35
N ARG A 89 -3.02 18.19 -3.65
CA ARG A 89 -4.43 18.01 -3.31
C ARG A 89 -5.32 18.58 -4.42
N VAL A 90 -6.56 18.11 -4.48
CA VAL A 90 -7.60 18.66 -5.36
C VAL A 90 -8.91 18.83 -4.59
N ALA A 91 -9.60 19.95 -4.81
CA ALA A 91 -10.92 20.19 -4.23
C ALA A 91 -11.94 19.24 -4.85
N THR A 92 -12.96 18.83 -4.08
CA THR A 92 -14.02 17.97 -4.64
C THR A 92 -14.70 18.63 -5.83
N GLY A 93 -15.01 17.85 -6.86
CA GLY A 93 -15.66 18.32 -8.09
C GLY A 93 -14.77 19.12 -9.04
N HIS A 94 -13.45 19.16 -8.81
CA HIS A 94 -12.48 19.92 -9.60
C HIS A 94 -11.32 19.06 -10.11
N ASP A 95 -10.60 19.61 -11.08
CA ASP A 95 -9.39 19.00 -11.62
C ASP A 95 -8.11 19.53 -10.92
N ARG A 96 -7.00 18.78 -11.01
CA ARG A 96 -5.69 19.19 -10.46
C ARG A 96 -5.15 20.48 -11.07
N SER A 97 -5.60 20.86 -12.26
CA SER A 97 -5.30 22.13 -12.92
C SER A 97 -6.02 23.35 -12.31
N GLU A 98 -6.93 23.14 -11.36
CA GLU A 98 -7.69 24.19 -10.66
C GLU A 98 -7.30 24.32 -9.17
N PRO A 99 -6.03 24.59 -8.81
CA PRO A 99 -5.53 24.48 -7.43
C PRO A 99 -6.14 25.46 -6.42
N ASN A 100 -6.89 26.46 -6.90
CA ASN A 100 -7.55 27.49 -6.08
C ASN A 100 -9.08 27.36 -6.06
N ALA A 101 -9.64 26.30 -6.65
CA ALA A 101 -11.07 26.07 -6.61
C ALA A 101 -11.57 25.81 -5.17
N ALA A 102 -12.78 26.28 -4.89
CA ALA A 102 -13.48 25.94 -3.67
C ALA A 102 -14.14 24.57 -3.82
N ASP A 103 -14.20 23.76 -2.76
CA ASP A 103 -14.90 22.48 -2.80
C ASP A 103 -16.40 22.66 -3.09
N VAL A 104 -16.98 21.71 -3.85
CA VAL A 104 -18.43 21.66 -4.10
C VAL A 104 -19.17 20.71 -3.16
N GLY A 105 -18.47 20.07 -2.23
CA GLY A 105 -19.07 19.15 -1.27
C GLY A 105 -18.08 18.18 -0.63
N ARG A 106 -18.63 17.14 -0.01
CA ARG A 106 -17.86 16.10 0.70
C ARG A 106 -17.76 14.83 -0.13
N THR A 107 -16.60 14.20 -0.06
CA THR A 107 -16.38 12.81 -0.48
C THR A 107 -16.70 11.87 0.68
N TRP A 108 -17.59 10.90 0.42
CA TRP A 108 -18.05 9.90 1.39
C TRP A 108 -17.53 8.48 1.18
N PRO A 109 -17.28 7.98 -0.04
CA PRO A 109 -16.80 6.62 -0.20
C PRO A 109 -15.33 6.50 0.22
N GLY A 110 -14.89 5.26 0.49
CA GLY A 110 -13.48 4.95 0.66
C GLY A 110 -12.69 5.21 -0.62
N VAL A 111 -11.39 5.44 -0.47
CA VAL A 111 -10.49 5.64 -1.61
C VAL A 111 -10.14 4.28 -2.22
N VAL A 112 -10.31 4.15 -3.53
CA VAL A 112 -9.85 3.01 -4.32
C VAL A 112 -8.75 3.48 -5.25
N VAL A 113 -7.69 2.67 -5.37
CA VAL A 113 -6.58 2.93 -6.29
C VAL A 113 -6.42 1.73 -7.22
N ALA A 114 -6.48 1.96 -8.52
CA ALA A 114 -6.33 0.92 -9.53
C ALA A 114 -5.96 1.53 -10.89
N ASP A 115 -5.25 0.76 -11.71
CA ASP A 115 -5.10 1.02 -13.14
C ASP A 115 -6.42 0.61 -13.83
N LEU A 116 -7.23 1.59 -14.21
CA LEU A 116 -8.58 1.38 -14.74
C LEU A 116 -8.61 1.31 -16.26
N ASP A 117 -7.63 1.89 -16.94
CA ASP A 117 -7.57 1.97 -18.40
C ASP A 117 -6.48 1.08 -19.01
N GLY A 118 -5.64 0.44 -18.20
CA GLY A 118 -4.59 -0.48 -18.60
C GLY A 118 -3.33 0.22 -19.11
N ASN A 119 -3.12 1.49 -18.78
CA ASN A 119 -1.97 2.26 -19.25
C ASN A 119 -0.73 2.13 -18.32
N GLY A 120 -0.89 1.50 -17.15
CA GLY A 120 0.17 1.28 -16.16
C GLY A 120 0.29 2.37 -15.09
N ASP A 121 -0.43 3.48 -15.21
CA ASP A 121 -0.60 4.49 -14.16
C ASP A 121 -1.79 4.11 -13.26
N LEU A 122 -1.78 4.59 -12.02
CA LEU A 122 -2.86 4.33 -11.06
C LEU A 122 -3.84 5.49 -11.00
N GLU A 123 -5.13 5.20 -11.18
CA GLU A 123 -6.21 6.14 -10.91
C GLU A 123 -6.70 6.05 -9.47
N ILE A 124 -7.20 7.19 -8.96
CA ILE A 124 -7.87 7.29 -7.67
C ILE A 124 -9.37 7.46 -7.89
N VAL A 125 -10.18 6.59 -7.28
CA VAL A 125 -11.65 6.65 -7.30
C VAL A 125 -12.17 6.92 -5.90
N THR A 126 -13.06 7.90 -5.81
CA THR A 126 -13.79 8.29 -4.60
C THR A 126 -15.23 8.70 -4.93
#